data_AF-A0A9P9PD30-F1
#
_entry.id   AF-A0A9P9PD30-F1
#
_cell.length_a   1.000
_cell.length_b   1.000
_cell.length_c   1.000
_cell.angle_alpha   90.00
_cell.angle_beta   90.00
_cell.angle_gamma   90.00
#
_symmetry.space_group_name_H-M   'P 1'
#
loop_
_entity.id
_entity.type
_entity.pdbx_description
1 polymer ?
#
loop_
_entity_poly.entity_id
_entity_poly.type
_entity_poly.pdbx_seq_one_letter_code
_entity_poly.pdbx_strand_id
1 'polypeptide(L)'
;MVDLNSQCNGFGAVPEVLKTDSCPYTPPPTTPSDGQGQQLAFASYINPLGDPGTWQRLLAYDSNKVSVLVANVLNGPDYVVEPNWVSVIDQATSQGKVMISYVRTGYLGVS
;
A
#
# COMPACT_ATOMS: atom_id res chain seq x y z
N MET A 1 16.84 35.15 16.40
CA MET A 1 15.57 34.41 16.44
C MET A 1 15.62 33.58 17.71
N VAL A 2 14.75 33.84 18.70
CA VAL A 2 14.81 33.13 19.99
C VAL A 2 13.96 31.87 19.86
N ASP A 3 14.48 30.76 20.39
CA ASP A 3 13.75 29.49 20.48
C ASP A 3 12.47 29.67 21.32
N LEU A 4 11.31 29.46 20.70
CA LEU A 4 10.01 29.58 21.35
C LEU A 4 9.80 28.51 22.44
N ASN A 5 10.46 27.35 22.35
CA ASN A 5 10.31 26.29 23.35
C ASN A 5 10.90 26.70 24.70
N SER A 6 12.00 27.46 24.67
CA SER A 6 12.66 28.02 25.86
C SER A 6 11.84 29.09 26.59
N GLN A 7 10.80 29.65 25.97
CA GLN A 7 9.96 30.70 26.56
C GLN A 7 8.66 30.17 27.20
N CYS A 8 8.24 28.94 26.88
CA CYS A 8 6.90 28.44 27.23
C CYS A 8 6.90 27.26 28.23
N ASN A 9 7.98 27.02 28.99
CA ASN A 9 8.13 25.81 29.83
C ASN A 9 7.89 24.50 29.05
N GLY A 10 8.20 24.50 27.75
CA GLY A 10 8.02 23.35 26.86
C GLY A 10 9.09 22.30 27.09
N PHE A 11 8.74 21.04 26.78
CA PHE A 11 9.69 19.92 26.78
C PHE A 11 10.96 20.27 26.01
N GLY A 12 12.10 19.76 26.48
CA GLY A 12 13.39 20.01 25.85
C GLY A 12 13.38 19.69 24.35
N ALA A 13 14.24 20.37 23.60
CA ALA A 13 14.34 20.23 22.15
C ALA A 13 14.37 18.75 21.73
N VAL A 14 13.47 18.36 20.83
CA VAL A 14 13.43 16.99 20.31
C VAL A 14 14.72 16.78 19.50
N PRO A 15 15.54 15.77 19.83
CA PRO A 15 16.77 15.51 19.09
C PRO A 15 16.44 15.20 17.63
N GLU A 16 17.16 15.82 16.70
CA GLU A 16 16.98 15.66 15.25
C GLU A 16 17.28 14.22 14.77
N VAL A 17 17.96 13.43 15.60
CA VAL A 17 18.27 12.02 15.35
C VAL A 17 17.61 11.18 16.45
N LEU A 18 16.53 10.50 16.09
CA LEU A 18 15.90 9.48 16.93
C LEU A 18 16.86 8.29 17.07
N LYS A 19 17.54 8.17 18.21
CA LYS A 19 18.30 6.96 18.56
C LYS A 19 17.32 5.86 18.97
N THR A 20 17.01 4.98 18.04
CA THR A 20 16.16 3.79 18.26
C THR A 20 16.74 2.80 19.27
N ASP A 21 18.01 2.97 19.64
CA ASP A 21 18.79 2.05 20.45
C ASP A 21 18.44 2.09 21.95
N SER A 22 17.60 3.05 22.36
CA SER A 22 17.24 3.31 23.76
C SER A 22 16.02 2.51 24.25
N CYS A 23 15.31 1.82 23.35
CA CYS A 23 14.23 0.92 23.73
C CYS A 23 14.68 -0.53 23.50
N PRO A 24 15.09 -1.28 24.55
CA PRO A 24 15.30 -2.72 24.44
C PRO A 24 13.94 -3.41 24.36
N TYR A 25 13.23 -3.23 23.25
CA TYR A 25 12.14 -4.11 22.87
C TYR A 25 12.77 -5.28 22.12
N THR A 26 13.13 -6.32 22.85
CA THR A 26 13.33 -7.65 22.30
C THR A 26 11.96 -8.32 22.23
N PRO A 27 11.28 -8.34 21.07
CA PRO A 27 10.07 -9.12 20.94
C PRO A 27 10.41 -10.58 21.30
N PRO A 28 9.53 -11.30 22.01
CA PRO A 28 9.68 -12.74 22.16
C PRO A 28 9.87 -13.36 20.77
N PRO A 29 10.66 -14.44 20.62
CA PRO A 29 10.84 -15.11 19.34
C PRO A 29 9.53 -15.81 18.98
N THR A 30 8.56 -15.04 18.51
CA THR A 30 7.46 -15.55 17.73
C THR A 30 8.10 -15.87 16.39
N THR A 31 8.39 -17.15 16.15
CA THR A 31 8.45 -17.66 14.79
C THR A 31 7.17 -17.13 14.13
N PRO A 32 7.24 -16.22 13.14
CA PRO A 32 6.03 -15.76 12.48
C PRO A 32 5.36 -17.02 11.98
N SER A 33 4.14 -17.33 12.46
CA SER A 33 3.42 -18.41 11.80
C SER A 33 3.22 -17.93 10.36
N ASP A 34 3.45 -18.81 9.38
CA ASP A 34 3.12 -18.53 8.00
C ASP A 34 1.67 -17.99 7.97
N GLY A 35 1.49 -16.70 7.67
CA GLY A 35 0.19 -16.03 7.65
C GLY A 35 -0.13 -14.97 8.73
N GLN A 36 0.76 -14.64 9.67
CA GLN A 36 0.50 -13.63 10.73
C GLN A 36 1.09 -12.22 10.46
N GLY A 37 1.68 -11.98 9.28
CA GLY A 37 2.22 -10.67 8.91
C GLY A 37 1.15 -9.68 8.42
N GLN A 38 1.40 -8.37 8.60
CA GLN A 38 0.59 -7.32 7.98
C GLN A 38 0.59 -7.49 6.45
N GLN A 39 -0.60 -7.55 5.87
CA GLN A 39 -0.79 -7.59 4.42
C GLN A 39 -0.88 -6.17 3.87
N LEU A 40 -0.18 -5.90 2.78
CA LEU A 40 -0.25 -4.63 2.07
C LEU A 40 -1.20 -4.75 0.89
N ALA A 41 -2.19 -3.86 0.86
CA ALA A 41 -3.09 -3.68 -0.26
C ALA A 41 -2.77 -2.37 -0.99
N PHE A 42 -2.71 -2.40 -2.32
CA PHE A 42 -2.41 -1.22 -3.13
C PHE A 42 -3.62 -0.78 -3.95
N ALA A 43 -3.95 0.52 -3.83
CA ALA A 43 -4.86 1.18 -4.76
C ALA A 43 -4.12 1.43 -6.09
N SER A 44 -4.02 0.39 -6.93
CA SER A 44 -3.20 0.36 -8.13
C SER A 44 -3.82 1.14 -9.30
N TYR A 45 -4.11 2.42 -9.10
CA TYR A 45 -4.76 3.29 -10.10
C TYR A 45 -3.75 3.85 -11.12
N ILE A 46 -2.81 3.00 -11.48
CA ILE A 46 -1.73 3.29 -12.40
C ILE A 46 -2.12 2.68 -13.73
N ASN A 47 -2.22 3.50 -14.78
CA ASN A 47 -2.52 2.98 -16.11
C ASN A 47 -1.39 2.02 -16.56
N PRO A 48 -1.70 0.74 -16.91
CA PRO A 48 -0.68 -0.23 -17.28
C PRO A 48 0.18 0.15 -18.48
N LEU A 49 -0.39 0.89 -19.43
CA LEU A 49 0.34 1.41 -20.59
C LEU A 49 1.14 2.67 -20.25
N GLY A 50 0.62 3.51 -19.34
CA GLY A 50 1.26 4.75 -18.92
C GLY A 50 2.50 4.56 -18.05
N ASP A 51 2.52 3.51 -17.22
CA ASP A 51 3.69 3.15 -16.41
C ASP A 51 3.82 1.62 -16.23
N PRO A 52 4.37 0.91 -17.24
CA PRO A 52 4.58 -0.53 -17.16
C PRO A 52 5.63 -0.92 -16.11
N GLY A 53 6.57 -0.02 -15.79
CA GLY A 53 7.63 -0.29 -14.81
C GLY A 53 7.09 -0.43 -13.39
N THR A 54 6.08 0.35 -13.04
CA THR A 54 5.41 0.20 -11.74
C THR A 54 4.63 -1.12 -11.65
N TRP A 55 3.96 -1.55 -12.73
CA TRP A 55 3.29 -2.85 -12.75
C TRP A 55 4.26 -4.02 -12.63
N GLN A 56 5.41 -3.97 -13.31
CA GLN A 56 6.47 -4.96 -13.14
C GLN A 56 6.91 -5.09 -11.67
N ARG A 57 7.04 -3.97 -10.95
CA ARG A 57 7.38 -3.99 -9.51
C ARG A 57 6.27 -4.56 -8.66
N LEU A 58 5.01 -4.14 -8.89
CA LEU A 58 3.84 -4.62 -8.16
C LEU A 58 3.69 -6.15 -8.28
N LEU A 59 3.90 -6.67 -9.48
CA LEU A 59 3.88 -8.11 -9.77
C LEU A 59 5.06 -8.83 -9.12
N ALA A 60 6.27 -8.27 -9.19
CA ALA A 60 7.47 -8.89 -8.63
C ALA A 60 7.52 -8.96 -7.09
N TYR A 61 6.71 -8.17 -6.37
CA TYR A 61 6.66 -8.26 -4.92
C TYR A 61 6.16 -9.63 -4.45
N ASP A 62 6.71 -10.11 -3.33
CA ASP A 62 6.26 -11.32 -2.66
C ASP A 62 4.75 -11.25 -2.37
N SER A 63 3.99 -12.23 -2.89
CA SER A 63 2.54 -12.30 -2.74
C SER A 63 2.09 -12.53 -1.29
N ASN A 64 2.97 -12.97 -0.38
CA ASN A 64 2.68 -13.05 1.05
C ASN A 64 2.81 -11.69 1.77
N LYS A 65 3.32 -10.66 1.09
CA LYS A 65 3.49 -9.29 1.62
C LYS A 65 2.60 -8.30 0.90
N VAL A 66 2.68 -8.30 -0.44
CA VAL A 66 1.83 -7.51 -1.33
C VAL A 66 0.85 -8.46 -2.00
N SER A 67 -0.22 -8.75 -1.27
CA SER A 67 -1.19 -9.78 -1.61
C SER A 67 -2.42 -9.24 -2.32
N VAL A 68 -2.77 -7.95 -2.14
CA VAL A 68 -4.00 -7.37 -2.69
C VAL A 68 -3.68 -6.18 -3.57
N LEU A 69 -4.21 -6.18 -4.79
CA LEU A 69 -4.12 -5.07 -5.74
C LEU A 69 -5.54 -4.66 -6.16
N VAL A 70 -5.80 -3.36 -6.20
CA VAL A 70 -7.09 -2.81 -6.62
C VAL A 70 -6.97 -2.26 -8.04
N ALA A 71 -7.73 -2.82 -8.98
CA ALA A 71 -7.82 -2.31 -10.34
C ALA A 71 -8.93 -1.24 -10.43
N ASN A 72 -8.59 -0.11 -11.05
CA ASN A 72 -9.53 0.97 -11.36
C ASN A 72 -9.29 1.41 -12.80
N VAL A 73 -9.97 0.75 -13.74
CA VAL A 73 -9.78 0.94 -15.19
C VAL A 73 -10.16 2.35 -15.60
N LEU A 74 -11.37 2.78 -15.24
CA LEU A 74 -11.91 4.10 -15.56
C LEU A 74 -12.96 4.55 -14.52
N ASN A 75 -12.52 4.78 -13.28
CA ASN A 75 -13.42 5.05 -12.13
C ASN A 75 -14.45 3.92 -11.91
N GLY A 76 -14.05 2.70 -12.23
CA GLY A 76 -14.90 1.53 -12.37
C GLY A 76 -14.38 0.63 -13.48
N PRO A 77 -15.05 -0.51 -13.74
CA PRO A 77 -14.96 -1.17 -15.03
C PRO A 77 -15.51 -0.25 -16.13
N ASP A 78 -14.95 -0.36 -17.33
CA ASP A 78 -15.47 0.32 -18.52
C ASP A 78 -16.37 -0.62 -19.35
N TYR A 79 -17.13 -0.07 -20.29
CA TYR A 79 -17.93 -0.87 -21.24
C TYR A 79 -17.08 -1.55 -22.32
N VAL A 80 -15.83 -1.09 -22.50
CA VAL A 80 -14.84 -1.72 -23.39
C VAL A 80 -13.82 -2.48 -22.56
N VAL A 81 -13.50 -3.70 -22.98
CA VAL A 81 -12.39 -4.46 -22.41
C VAL A 81 -11.07 -3.82 -22.84
N GLU A 82 -10.27 -3.38 -21.88
CA GLU A 82 -8.95 -2.80 -22.14
C GLU A 82 -7.87 -3.89 -21.99
N PRO A 83 -7.15 -4.26 -23.07
CA PRO A 83 -6.24 -5.42 -23.07
C PRO A 83 -5.05 -5.31 -22.09
N ASN A 84 -4.53 -4.11 -21.84
CA ASN A 84 -3.39 -3.95 -20.94
C ASN A 84 -3.79 -4.20 -19.48
N TRP A 85 -5.00 -3.77 -19.09
CA TRP A 85 -5.60 -4.11 -17.80
C TRP A 85 -5.85 -5.62 -17.67
N VAL A 86 -6.39 -6.27 -18.69
CA VAL A 86 -6.54 -7.74 -18.70
C VAL A 86 -5.20 -8.42 -18.45
N SER A 87 -4.16 -8.01 -19.18
CA SER A 87 -2.82 -8.58 -19.07
C SER A 87 -2.25 -8.50 -17.64
N VAL A 88 -2.33 -7.33 -16.99
CA VAL A 88 -1.80 -7.20 -15.61
C VAL A 88 -2.67 -7.90 -14.56
N ILE A 89 -3.98 -8.00 -14.78
CA ILE A 89 -4.91 -8.74 -13.90
C ILE A 89 -4.59 -10.24 -13.97
N ASP A 90 -4.43 -10.79 -15.18
CA ASP A 90 -4.11 -12.20 -15.38
C ASP A 90 -2.73 -12.55 -14.80
N GLN A 91 -1.74 -11.68 -15.00
CA GLN A 91 -0.41 -11.84 -14.40
C GLN A 91 -0.46 -11.80 -12.86
N ALA A 92 -1.19 -10.84 -12.27
CA ALA A 92 -1.30 -10.75 -10.81
C ALA A 92 -1.98 -11.98 -10.20
N THR A 93 -3.08 -12.43 -10.79
CA THR A 93 -3.84 -13.60 -10.30
C THR A 93 -3.06 -14.89 -10.46
N SER A 94 -2.35 -15.09 -11.58
CA SER A 94 -1.45 -16.25 -11.77
C SER A 94 -0.28 -16.30 -10.77
N GLN A 95 0.11 -15.15 -10.21
CA GLN A 95 1.13 -15.04 -9.15
C GLN A 95 0.54 -15.18 -7.72
N GLY A 96 -0.74 -15.55 -7.61
CA GLY A 96 -1.41 -15.76 -6.33
C GLY A 96 -1.83 -14.47 -5.62
N LYS A 97 -1.82 -13.33 -6.31
CA LYS A 97 -2.34 -12.08 -5.76
C LYS A 97 -3.86 -12.02 -5.91
N VAL A 98 -4.51 -11.38 -4.94
CA VAL A 98 -5.95 -11.08 -4.97
C VAL A 98 -6.16 -9.77 -5.72
N MET A 99 -6.91 -9.84 -6.83
CA MET A 99 -7.36 -8.66 -7.56
C MET A 99 -8.75 -8.23 -7.09
N ILE A 100 -8.89 -6.98 -6.66
CA ILE A 100 -10.18 -6.36 -6.34
C ILE A 100 -10.50 -5.31 -7.40
N SER A 101 -11.69 -5.36 -7.98
CA SER A 101 -12.16 -4.32 -8.91
C SER A 101 -12.80 -3.17 -8.14
N TYR A 102 -12.38 -1.95 -8.42
CA TYR A 102 -13.03 -0.75 -7.89
C TYR A 102 -14.42 -0.57 -8.52
N VAL A 103 -15.43 -0.32 -7.67
CA VAL A 103 -16.79 0.03 -8.10
C VAL A 103 -17.28 1.18 -7.21
N ARG A 104 -17.69 2.29 -7.83
CA ARG A 104 -18.27 3.42 -7.12
C ARG A 104 -19.69 3.06 -6.65
N THR A 105 -19.96 3.21 -5.36
CA THR A 105 -21.28 2.92 -4.77
C THR A 105 -22.24 4.10 -4.74
N GLY A 106 -21.76 5.31 -5.03
CA GLY A 106 -22.56 6.54 -4.94
C GLY A 106 -23.12 6.78 -3.53
N TYR A 107 -22.40 6.34 -2.49
CA TYR A 107 -22.88 6.36 -1.10
C TYR A 107 -24.26 5.71 -0.93
N LEU A 108 -24.55 4.66 -1.69
CA LEU A 108 -25.84 3.96 -1.66
C LEU A 108 -27.03 4.84 -2.08
N GLY A 109 -26.80 5.88 -2.89
CA GLY A 109 -27.84 6.74 -3.46
C GLY A 109 -28.21 7.95 -2.61
N VAL A 110 -27.38 8.34 -1.63
CA VAL A 110 -27.65 9.52 -0.78
C VAL A 110 -27.10 10.85 -1.36
N SER A 111 -26.84 10.90 -2.66
CA SER A 111 -26.25 12.04 -3.36
C SER A 111 -27.06 12.45 -4.58
#